data_AF-A0A516SFZ3-F1
#
_entry.id   AF-A0A516SFZ3-F1
#
_cell.length_a   1.000
_cell.length_b   1.000
_cell.length_c   1.000
_cell.angle_alpha   90.00
_cell.angle_beta   90.00
_cell.angle_gamma   90.00
#
_symmetry.space_group_name_H-M   'P 1'
#
loop_
_entity.id
_entity.type
_entity.pdbx_description
1 polymer ?
#
loop_
_entity_poly.entity_id
_entity_poly.type
_entity_poly.pdbx_seq_one_letter_code
_entity_poly.pdbx_strand_id
1 'polypeptide(L)'
;MPLTALAMVIIAAFTHATWNLLAKQAAASRHFVWLYSAGTILFWLPAILAVFWWARPSLGTPEIIALAGSAVLHTAYSLCLQRGYKVGDLSVVYPMARGTGPLISFFGAMLVLGERPGPLAAVGALLVVVGVFLLAGGPRLLRPGADRKGLLWGVLTGTFIAAYTVWDGHAVKVLLLSPLLVDYAGNSLRCLMLTPRALADRHALLPELRRYWKPALGVSVLGPLGYTLVLFAMQQAPVSHVAPARELSMMVGAWYGAKLLDEGDLSRRLLAAGVIVLGVVGLALG
;
A
#
# COMPACT_ATOMS: atom_id res chain seq x y z
N MET A 1 -21.71 -4.78 8.18
CA MET A 1 -20.45 -5.52 8.45
C MET A 1 -20.45 -5.97 9.90
N PRO A 2 -19.90 -7.15 10.23
CA PRO A 2 -19.63 -7.53 11.62
C PRO A 2 -18.75 -6.48 12.31
N LEU A 3 -18.98 -6.23 13.61
CA LEU A 3 -18.21 -5.24 14.38
C LEU A 3 -16.71 -5.57 14.39
N THR A 4 -16.36 -6.86 14.36
CA THR A 4 -14.99 -7.36 14.24
C THR A 4 -14.33 -6.92 12.94
N ALA A 5 -15.00 -7.06 11.80
CA ALA A 5 -14.49 -6.63 10.50
C ALA A 5 -14.32 -5.10 10.45
N LEU A 6 -15.28 -4.34 10.99
CA LEU A 6 -15.17 -2.88 11.07
C LEU A 6 -13.98 -2.46 11.94
N ALA A 7 -13.80 -3.06 13.12
CA ALA A 7 -12.67 -2.79 14.00
C ALA A 7 -11.33 -3.11 13.32
N MET A 8 -11.22 -4.25 12.62
CA MET A 8 -10.03 -4.62 11.86
C MET A 8 -9.69 -3.59 10.79
N VAL A 9 -10.69 -3.08 10.05
CA VAL A 9 -10.46 -2.08 9.00
C VAL A 9 -10.06 -0.73 9.59
N ILE A 10 -10.67 -0.30 10.69
CA ILE A 10 -10.28 0.94 11.37
C ILE A 10 -8.83 0.83 11.86
N ILE A 11 -8.49 -0.25 12.55
CA ILE A 11 -7.10 -0.49 13.00
C ILE A 11 -6.16 -0.50 11.80
N ALA A 12 -6.51 -1.23 10.73
CA ALA A 12 -5.73 -1.26 9.50
C ALA A 12 -5.55 0.12 8.88
N ALA A 13 -6.56 1.00 8.95
CA ALA A 13 -6.47 2.34 8.41
C ALA A 13 -5.46 3.20 9.19
N PHE A 14 -5.48 3.12 10.53
CA PHE A 14 -4.51 3.82 11.38
C PHE A 14 -3.10 3.24 11.25
N THR A 15 -2.94 1.92 11.24
CA THR A 15 -1.63 1.30 11.04
C THR A 15 -1.07 1.66 9.67
N HIS A 16 -1.92 1.68 8.63
CA HIS A 16 -1.52 2.06 7.27
C HIS A 16 -1.03 3.51 7.18
N ALA A 17 -1.79 4.45 7.73
CA ALA A 17 -1.40 5.86 7.75
C ALA A 17 -0.11 6.06 8.57
N THR A 18 0.02 5.35 9.69
CA THR A 18 1.19 5.45 10.58
C THR A 18 2.46 4.92 9.92
N TRP A 19 2.44 3.74 9.29
CA TRP A 19 3.66 3.22 8.66
C TRP A 19 4.08 4.08 7.47
N ASN A 20 3.14 4.68 6.74
CA ASN A 20 3.46 5.63 5.65
C ASN A 20 4.14 6.90 6.16
N LEU A 21 3.65 7.44 7.27
CA LEU A 21 4.29 8.59 7.93
C LEU A 21 5.73 8.25 8.35
N LEU A 22 5.94 7.09 8.99
CA LEU A 22 7.27 6.61 9.37
C LEU A 22 8.18 6.43 8.14
N ALA A 23 7.65 5.88 7.06
CA ALA A 23 8.40 5.72 5.81
C ALA A 23 8.83 7.07 5.22
N LYS A 24 7.95 8.09 5.26
CA LYS A 24 8.29 9.45 4.83
C LYS A 24 9.35 10.10 5.73
N GLN A 25 9.26 9.94 7.05
CA GLN A 25 10.28 10.44 8.00
C GLN A 25 11.66 9.85 7.72
N ALA A 26 11.72 8.63 7.18
CA ALA A 26 12.94 7.95 6.77
C ALA A 26 13.24 8.06 5.27
N ALA A 27 12.55 8.92 4.51
CA ALA A 27 12.73 9.07 3.05
C ALA A 27 14.16 9.44 2.62
N ALA A 28 14.92 10.07 3.52
CA ALA A 28 16.32 10.42 3.27
C ALA A 28 17.28 9.22 3.34
N SER A 29 16.91 8.13 4.03
CA SER A 29 17.75 6.94 4.16
C SER A 29 17.87 6.19 2.84
N ARG A 30 19.10 5.75 2.55
CA ARG A 30 19.43 4.92 1.38
C ARG A 30 19.05 3.46 1.61
N HIS A 31 19.10 3.01 2.86
CA HIS A 31 18.92 1.61 3.25
C HIS A 31 17.56 1.33 3.89
N PHE A 32 16.66 2.31 3.97
CA PHE A 32 15.40 2.18 4.71
C PHE A 32 14.57 0.96 4.27
N VAL A 33 14.49 0.74 2.95
CA VAL A 33 13.76 -0.39 2.37
C VAL A 33 14.34 -1.73 2.82
N TRP A 34 15.67 -1.84 2.87
CA TRP A 34 16.36 -3.01 3.39
C TRP A 34 16.12 -3.16 4.91
N LEU A 35 16.24 -2.08 5.67
CA LEU A 35 16.10 -2.09 7.14
C LEU A 35 14.74 -2.62 7.59
N TYR A 36 13.63 -2.13 7.04
CA TYR A 36 12.32 -2.63 7.44
C TYR A 36 12.03 -4.02 6.84
N SER A 37 12.61 -4.39 5.69
CA SER A 37 12.45 -5.74 5.14
C SER A 37 13.14 -6.78 6.02
N ALA A 38 14.36 -6.49 6.46
CA ALA A 38 15.08 -7.31 7.43
C ALA A 38 14.34 -7.38 8.78
N GLY A 39 13.85 -6.24 9.28
CA GLY A 39 13.04 -6.19 10.50
C GLY A 39 11.76 -7.01 10.39
N THR A 40 11.09 -6.98 9.23
CA THR A 40 9.88 -7.77 8.96
C THR A 40 10.17 -9.26 9.01
N ILE A 41 11.25 -9.70 8.33
CA ILE A 41 11.67 -11.10 8.32
C ILE A 41 11.91 -11.61 9.74
N LEU A 42 12.64 -10.84 10.55
CA LEU A 42 12.97 -11.22 11.92
C LEU A 42 11.74 -11.25 12.84
N PHE A 43 10.90 -10.21 12.76
CA PHE A 43 9.74 -10.09 13.65
C PHE A 43 8.66 -11.14 13.34
N TRP A 44 8.39 -11.40 12.05
CA TRP A 44 7.31 -12.31 11.63
C TRP A 44 7.77 -13.77 11.44
N LEU A 45 9.06 -14.08 11.61
CA LEU A 45 9.58 -15.45 11.50
C LEU A 45 8.79 -16.46 12.34
N PRO A 46 8.46 -16.22 13.63
CA PRO A 46 7.70 -17.20 14.42
C PRO A 46 6.32 -17.50 13.84
N ALA A 47 5.63 -16.47 13.32
CA ALA A 47 4.31 -16.63 12.71
C ALA A 47 4.39 -17.43 11.40
N ILE A 48 5.44 -17.24 10.61
CA ILE A 48 5.67 -18.01 9.40
C ILE A 48 6.01 -19.47 9.71
N LEU A 49 6.87 -19.73 10.69
CA LEU A 49 7.16 -21.09 11.13
C LEU A 49 5.88 -21.81 11.59
N ALA A 50 5.00 -21.11 12.29
CA ALA A 50 3.69 -21.63 12.68
C ALA A 50 2.79 -21.94 11.46
N VAL A 51 2.79 -21.10 10.42
CA VAL A 51 2.09 -21.39 9.15
C VAL A 51 2.63 -22.66 8.50
N PHE A 52 3.96 -22.82 8.40
CA PHE A 52 4.55 -24.03 7.84
C PHE A 52 4.24 -25.28 8.66
N TRP A 53 4.21 -25.14 9.99
CA TRP A 53 3.93 -26.24 10.90
C TRP A 53 2.49 -26.74 10.80
N TRP A 54 1.51 -25.83 10.84
CA TRP A 54 0.09 -26.17 10.88
C TRP A 54 -0.55 -26.28 9.50
N ALA A 55 -0.37 -25.28 8.64
CA ALA A 55 -1.06 -25.22 7.35
C ALA A 55 -0.37 -26.07 6.27
N ARG A 56 0.94 -26.37 6.44
CA ARG A 56 1.76 -27.17 5.52
C ARG A 56 1.49 -26.80 4.05
N PRO A 57 1.72 -25.52 3.66
CA PRO A 57 1.36 -25.04 2.34
C PRO A 57 2.07 -25.87 1.25
N SER A 58 1.34 -26.26 0.20
CA SER A 58 1.97 -26.85 -0.99
C SER A 58 2.75 -25.78 -1.73
N LEU A 59 4.03 -26.03 -1.98
CA LEU A 59 4.91 -25.15 -2.73
C LEU A 59 5.28 -25.81 -4.05
N GLY A 60 4.29 -25.98 -4.91
CA GLY A 60 4.51 -26.41 -6.28
C GLY A 60 5.08 -25.28 -7.13
N THR A 61 5.36 -25.60 -8.39
CA THR A 61 5.81 -24.63 -9.39
C THR A 61 4.90 -23.39 -9.50
N PRO A 62 3.56 -23.50 -9.61
CA PRO A 62 2.72 -22.32 -9.76
C PRO A 62 2.73 -21.44 -8.50
N GLU A 63 2.79 -22.03 -7.30
CA GLU A 63 2.87 -21.29 -6.04
C GLU A 63 4.19 -20.54 -5.92
N ILE A 64 5.31 -21.18 -6.28
CA ILE A 64 6.63 -20.54 -6.26
C ILE A 64 6.67 -19.37 -7.25
N ILE A 65 6.13 -19.54 -8.46
CA ILE A 65 6.04 -18.47 -9.46
C ILE A 65 5.18 -17.33 -8.93
N ALA A 66 4.05 -17.63 -8.30
CA ALA A 66 3.18 -16.63 -7.69
C ALA A 66 3.90 -15.85 -6.56
N LEU A 67 4.60 -16.54 -5.67
CA LEU A 67 5.38 -15.89 -4.60
C LEU A 67 6.50 -15.02 -5.19
N ALA A 68 7.22 -15.49 -6.20
CA ALA A 68 8.29 -14.74 -6.85
C ALA A 68 7.75 -13.49 -7.58
N GLY A 69 6.65 -13.63 -8.33
CA GLY A 69 6.00 -12.51 -9.02
C GLY A 69 5.51 -11.44 -8.05
N SER A 70 4.86 -11.86 -6.96
CA SER A 70 4.42 -10.96 -5.90
C SER A 70 5.62 -10.21 -5.31
N ALA A 71 6.69 -10.95 -5.02
CA ALA A 71 7.88 -10.40 -4.41
C ALA A 71 8.60 -9.36 -5.29
N VAL A 72 8.66 -9.60 -6.60
CA VAL A 72 9.20 -8.62 -7.57
C VAL A 72 8.33 -7.36 -7.60
N LEU A 73 7.01 -7.51 -7.70
CA LEU A 73 6.08 -6.38 -7.74
C LEU A 73 6.12 -5.54 -6.46
N HIS A 74 6.14 -6.20 -5.29
CA HIS A 74 6.28 -5.54 -3.97
C HIS A 74 7.62 -4.86 -3.78
N THR A 75 8.70 -5.41 -4.35
CA THR A 75 10.03 -4.78 -4.37
C THR A 75 10.01 -3.52 -5.21
N ALA A 76 9.50 -3.59 -6.43
CA ALA A 76 9.38 -2.45 -7.33
C ALA A 76 8.50 -1.35 -6.72
N TYR A 77 7.35 -1.71 -6.15
CA TYR A 77 6.47 -0.84 -5.39
C TYR A 77 7.21 -0.10 -4.27
N SER A 78 7.92 -0.84 -3.41
CA SER A 78 8.59 -0.27 -2.24
C SER A 78 9.69 0.73 -2.63
N LEU A 79 10.45 0.41 -3.68
CA LEU A 79 11.49 1.30 -4.21
C LEU A 79 10.88 2.54 -4.87
N CYS A 80 9.79 2.39 -5.64
CA CYS A 80 9.08 3.51 -6.25
C CYS A 80 8.48 4.45 -5.21
N LEU A 81 7.83 3.90 -4.18
CA LEU A 81 7.24 4.66 -3.10
C LEU A 81 8.30 5.46 -2.35
N GLN A 82 9.39 4.80 -1.94
CA GLN A 82 10.47 5.45 -1.20
C GLN A 82 11.15 6.53 -2.05
N ARG A 83 11.34 6.28 -3.34
CA ARG A 83 11.89 7.28 -4.26
C ARG A 83 10.94 8.45 -4.41
N GLY A 84 9.64 8.21 -4.55
CA GLY A 84 8.59 9.23 -4.58
C GLY A 84 8.61 10.10 -3.34
N TYR A 85 8.64 9.50 -2.15
CA TYR A 85 8.74 10.24 -0.88
C TYR A 85 10.02 11.05 -0.73
N LYS A 86 11.11 10.65 -1.39
CA LYS A 86 12.36 11.41 -1.38
C LYS A 86 12.35 12.63 -2.31
N VAL A 87 11.60 12.58 -3.41
CA VAL A 87 11.66 13.60 -4.48
C VAL A 87 10.40 14.43 -4.64
N GLY A 88 9.30 14.04 -4.00
CA GLY A 88 8.03 14.73 -4.08
C GLY A 88 7.33 14.85 -2.73
N ASP A 89 6.32 15.70 -2.71
CA ASP A 89 5.55 16.03 -1.51
C ASP A 89 4.66 14.85 -1.10
N LEU A 90 4.51 14.61 0.22
CA LEU A 90 3.69 13.49 0.68
C LEU A 90 2.23 13.68 0.25
N SER A 91 1.74 14.91 0.35
CA SER A 91 0.43 15.35 -0.13
C SER A 91 0.13 15.09 -1.61
N VAL A 92 1.14 14.88 -2.45
CA VAL A 92 0.96 14.54 -3.86
C VAL A 92 1.18 13.04 -4.07
N VAL A 93 2.33 12.52 -3.63
CA VAL A 93 2.71 11.12 -3.86
C VAL A 93 1.74 10.15 -3.21
N TYR A 94 1.33 10.40 -1.96
CA TYR A 94 0.50 9.46 -1.20
C TYR A 94 -0.93 9.35 -1.78
N PRO A 95 -1.66 10.46 -2.05
CA PRO A 95 -2.96 10.38 -2.72
C PRO A 95 -2.87 9.78 -4.12
N MET A 96 -1.86 10.14 -4.92
CA MET A 96 -1.71 9.58 -6.26
C MET A 96 -1.43 8.09 -6.22
N ALA A 97 -0.53 7.63 -5.36
CA ALA A 97 -0.22 6.21 -5.19
C ALA A 97 -1.45 5.42 -4.73
N ARG A 98 -2.14 5.92 -3.71
CA ARG A 98 -3.28 5.20 -3.13
C ARG A 98 -4.53 5.29 -3.99
N GLY A 99 -4.68 6.35 -4.78
CA GLY A 99 -5.86 6.62 -5.59
C GLY A 99 -5.83 6.04 -6.99
N THR A 100 -4.65 5.98 -7.62
CA THR A 100 -4.50 5.32 -8.93
C THR A 100 -4.57 3.81 -8.84
N GLY A 101 -4.16 3.21 -7.71
CA GLY A 101 -4.26 1.77 -7.48
C GLY A 101 -5.68 1.21 -7.67
N PRO A 102 -6.69 1.67 -6.91
CA PRO A 102 -8.09 1.25 -7.07
C PRO A 102 -8.63 1.46 -8.50
N LEU A 103 -8.25 2.55 -9.16
CA LEU A 103 -8.69 2.85 -10.53
C LEU A 103 -8.11 1.86 -11.54
N ILE A 104 -6.80 1.64 -11.50
CA ILE A 104 -6.11 0.71 -12.39
C ILE A 104 -6.59 -0.72 -12.12
N SER A 105 -6.81 -1.09 -10.85
CA SER A 105 -7.38 -2.39 -10.50
C SER A 105 -8.81 -2.56 -11.01
N PHE A 106 -9.64 -1.52 -10.95
CA PHE A 106 -11.01 -1.55 -11.48
C PHE A 106 -11.02 -1.78 -13.00
N PHE A 107 -10.25 -0.99 -13.76
CA PHE A 107 -10.12 -1.21 -15.21
C PHE A 107 -9.42 -2.53 -15.55
N GLY A 108 -8.44 -2.94 -14.74
CA GLY A 108 -7.76 -4.22 -14.88
C GLY A 108 -8.69 -5.41 -14.70
N ALA A 109 -9.58 -5.37 -13.70
CA ALA A 109 -10.60 -6.39 -13.48
C ALA A 109 -11.58 -6.46 -14.66
N MET A 110 -12.03 -5.33 -15.20
CA MET A 110 -12.89 -5.32 -16.40
C MET A 110 -12.21 -5.97 -17.61
N LEU A 111 -10.95 -5.62 -17.87
CA LEU A 111 -10.23 -6.07 -19.07
C LEU A 111 -9.71 -7.50 -18.96
N VAL A 112 -9.20 -7.90 -17.78
CA VAL A 112 -8.53 -9.18 -17.56
C VAL A 112 -9.49 -10.25 -17.06
N LEU A 113 -10.45 -9.88 -16.20
CA LEU A 113 -11.41 -10.81 -15.60
C LEU A 113 -12.78 -10.80 -16.31
N GLY A 114 -12.99 -9.88 -17.26
CA GLY A 114 -14.23 -9.78 -18.03
C GLY A 114 -15.43 -9.25 -17.23
N GLU A 115 -15.18 -8.60 -16.08
CA GLU A 115 -16.23 -8.04 -15.24
C GLU A 115 -16.93 -6.87 -15.96
N ARG A 116 -18.26 -6.87 -15.95
CA ARG A 116 -19.10 -5.80 -16.52
C ARG A 116 -19.79 -5.02 -15.40
N PRO A 117 -19.13 -4.00 -14.82
CA PRO A 117 -19.71 -3.22 -13.74
C PRO A 117 -20.98 -2.51 -14.19
N GLY A 118 -21.94 -2.37 -13.28
CA GLY A 118 -23.15 -1.61 -13.54
C GLY A 118 -22.88 -0.12 -13.75
N PRO A 119 -23.86 0.65 -14.27
CA PRO A 119 -23.72 2.10 -14.46
C PRO A 119 -23.36 2.84 -13.17
N LEU A 120 -23.84 2.37 -12.01
CA LEU A 120 -23.54 2.94 -10.70
C LEU A 120 -22.07 2.75 -10.30
N ALA A 121 -21.47 1.59 -10.62
CA ALA A 121 -20.04 1.35 -10.40
C ALA A 121 -19.18 2.20 -11.33
N ALA A 122 -19.60 2.45 -12.57
CA ALA A 122 -18.90 3.37 -13.47
C ALA A 122 -18.87 4.83 -12.95
N VAL A 123 -20.01 5.32 -12.43
CA VAL A 123 -20.07 6.63 -11.76
C VAL A 123 -19.20 6.66 -10.50
N GLY A 124 -19.22 5.57 -9.72
CA GLY A 124 -18.36 5.39 -8.56
C GLY A 124 -16.87 5.49 -8.90
N ALA A 125 -16.43 4.80 -9.96
CA ALA A 125 -15.06 4.87 -10.47
C ALA A 125 -14.67 6.32 -10.82
N LEU A 126 -15.52 7.03 -11.55
CA LEU A 126 -15.27 8.42 -11.94
C LEU A 126 -15.11 9.34 -10.72
N LEU A 127 -15.97 9.18 -9.70
CA LEU A 127 -15.86 9.93 -8.44
C LEU A 127 -14.54 9.63 -7.71
N VAL A 128 -14.06 8.38 -7.71
CA VAL A 128 -12.73 8.06 -7.17
C VAL A 128 -11.64 8.78 -7.95
N VAL A 129 -11.67 8.79 -9.29
CA VAL A 129 -10.69 9.55 -10.12
C VAL A 129 -10.67 11.02 -9.72
N VAL A 130 -11.85 11.64 -9.68
CA VAL A 130 -12.00 13.06 -9.40
C VAL A 130 -11.55 13.37 -7.97
N GLY A 131 -11.95 12.57 -7.00
CA GLY A 131 -11.57 12.74 -5.60
C GLY A 131 -10.06 12.62 -5.39
N VAL A 132 -9.41 11.63 -6.01
CA VAL A 132 -7.95 11.45 -5.97
C VAL A 132 -7.23 12.62 -6.61
N PHE A 133 -7.69 13.07 -7.78
CA PHE A 133 -7.13 14.24 -8.45
C PHE A 133 -7.25 15.49 -7.57
N LEU A 134 -8.41 15.73 -6.97
CA LEU A 134 -8.64 16.87 -6.07
C LEU A 134 -7.74 16.79 -4.82
N LEU A 135 -7.58 15.59 -4.25
CA LEU A 135 -6.79 15.35 -3.05
C LEU A 135 -5.30 15.56 -3.29
N ALA A 136 -4.81 15.15 -4.45
CA ALA A 136 -3.41 15.32 -4.85
C ALA A 136 -3.03 16.78 -5.19
N GLY A 137 -3.98 17.71 -5.22
CA GLY A 137 -3.71 19.11 -5.54
C GLY A 137 -4.52 19.65 -6.72
N GLY A 138 -5.30 18.81 -7.41
CA GLY A 138 -6.31 19.18 -8.42
C GLY A 138 -5.80 20.14 -9.49
N PRO A 139 -6.52 21.23 -9.82
CA PRO A 139 -6.08 22.17 -10.86
C PRO A 139 -4.71 22.81 -10.61
N ARG A 140 -4.23 22.85 -9.35
CA ARG A 140 -2.88 23.35 -9.05
C ARG A 140 -1.78 22.44 -9.60
N LEU A 141 -2.05 21.15 -9.79
CA LEU A 141 -1.13 20.20 -10.44
C LEU A 141 -0.96 20.49 -11.94
N LEU A 142 -1.91 21.19 -12.55
CA LEU A 142 -1.87 21.55 -13.98
C LEU A 142 -1.14 22.87 -14.23
N ARG A 143 -0.77 23.61 -13.17
CA ARG A 143 -0.08 24.90 -13.28
C ARG A 143 1.43 24.72 -13.52
N PRO A 144 2.09 25.67 -14.22
CA PRO A 144 3.55 25.73 -14.28
C PRO A 144 4.13 25.80 -12.85
N GLY A 145 5.08 24.92 -12.52
CA GLY A 145 5.70 24.82 -11.19
C GLY A 145 5.17 23.70 -10.27
N ALA A 146 4.16 22.92 -10.71
CA ALA A 146 3.67 21.78 -9.94
C ALA A 146 4.71 20.65 -9.78
N ASP A 147 4.60 19.87 -8.71
CA ASP A 147 5.46 18.70 -8.41
C ASP A 147 5.20 17.54 -9.39
N ARG A 148 5.73 17.67 -10.61
CA ARG A 148 5.63 16.65 -11.66
C ARG A 148 6.33 15.35 -11.29
N LYS A 149 7.38 15.42 -10.46
CA LYS A 149 8.11 14.24 -9.99
C LYS A 149 7.25 13.46 -9.01
N GLY A 150 6.64 14.13 -8.05
CA GLY A 150 5.68 13.52 -7.12
C GLY A 150 4.49 12.88 -7.85
N LEU A 151 3.95 13.54 -8.88
CA LEU A 151 2.89 12.99 -9.72
C LEU A 151 3.34 11.68 -10.40
N LEU A 152 4.48 11.70 -11.10
CA LEU A 152 5.02 10.53 -11.81
C LEU A 152 5.25 9.35 -10.87
N TRP A 153 5.95 9.58 -9.76
CA TRP A 153 6.25 8.52 -8.79
C TRP A 153 4.98 8.04 -8.08
N GLY A 154 4.02 8.92 -7.82
CA GLY A 154 2.71 8.57 -7.30
C GLY A 154 1.94 7.62 -8.23
N VAL A 155 1.80 7.97 -9.51
CA VAL A 155 1.13 7.12 -10.52
C VAL A 155 1.86 5.78 -10.69
N LEU A 156 3.19 5.81 -10.78
CA LEU A 156 3.99 4.59 -10.92
C LEU A 156 3.83 3.67 -9.71
N THR A 157 3.82 4.24 -8.51
CA THR A 157 3.58 3.49 -7.27
C THR A 157 2.18 2.87 -7.28
N GLY A 158 1.14 3.64 -7.64
CA GLY A 158 -0.21 3.10 -7.72
C GLY A 158 -0.42 2.04 -8.81
N THR A 159 0.34 2.13 -9.90
CA THR A 159 0.38 1.08 -10.93
C THR A 159 0.93 -0.23 -10.37
N PHE A 160 2.03 -0.18 -9.61
CA PHE A 160 2.54 -1.37 -8.92
C PHE A 160 1.57 -1.86 -7.84
N ILE A 161 0.87 -0.95 -7.15
CA ILE A 161 -0.20 -1.32 -6.20
C ILE A 161 -1.29 -2.13 -6.89
N ALA A 162 -1.78 -1.67 -8.05
CA ALA A 162 -2.78 -2.41 -8.80
C ALA A 162 -2.25 -3.78 -9.28
N ALA A 163 -1.04 -3.80 -9.85
CA ALA A 163 -0.43 -5.02 -10.35
C ALA A 163 -0.26 -6.09 -9.25
N TYR A 164 0.34 -5.73 -8.09
CA TYR A 164 0.48 -6.70 -7.00
C TYR A 164 -0.87 -7.06 -6.40
N THR A 165 -1.85 -6.15 -6.37
CA THR A 165 -3.18 -6.46 -5.80
C THR A 165 -3.89 -7.54 -6.62
N VAL A 166 -3.85 -7.44 -7.95
CA VAL A 166 -4.42 -8.46 -8.85
C VAL A 166 -3.65 -9.77 -8.72
N TRP A 167 -2.32 -9.70 -8.73
CA TRP A 167 -1.45 -10.87 -8.64
C TRP A 167 -1.58 -11.62 -7.30
N ASP A 168 -1.51 -10.90 -6.17
CA ASP A 168 -1.71 -11.44 -4.83
C ASP A 168 -3.14 -11.97 -4.66
N GLY A 169 -4.12 -11.30 -5.28
CA GLY A 169 -5.50 -11.78 -5.34
C GLY A 169 -5.60 -13.16 -5.98
N HIS A 170 -4.91 -13.39 -7.10
CA HIS A 170 -4.82 -14.71 -7.73
C HIS A 170 -4.09 -15.72 -6.82
N ALA A 171 -2.95 -15.35 -6.25
CA ALA A 171 -2.17 -16.22 -5.36
C ALA A 171 -2.96 -16.71 -4.14
N VAL A 172 -3.73 -15.82 -3.50
CA VAL A 172 -4.51 -16.16 -2.30
C VAL A 172 -5.82 -16.86 -2.66
N LYS A 173 -6.53 -16.44 -3.72
CA LYS A 173 -7.87 -16.99 -4.03
C LYS A 173 -7.83 -18.27 -4.86
N VAL A 174 -6.90 -18.39 -5.80
CA VAL A 174 -6.82 -19.52 -6.74
C VAL A 174 -5.82 -20.55 -6.25
N LEU A 175 -4.64 -20.11 -5.83
CA LEU A 175 -3.59 -21.00 -5.33
C LEU A 175 -3.68 -21.27 -3.82
N LEU A 176 -4.65 -20.65 -3.13
CA LEU A 176 -4.93 -20.84 -1.71
C LEU A 176 -3.71 -20.57 -0.80
N LEU A 177 -2.78 -19.73 -1.26
CA LEU A 177 -1.61 -19.35 -0.48
C LEU A 177 -2.00 -18.48 0.69
N SER A 178 -1.34 -18.70 1.82
CA SER A 178 -1.51 -17.86 3.00
C SER A 178 -1.13 -16.40 2.69
N PRO A 179 -1.99 -15.41 2.98
CA PRO A 179 -1.66 -13.99 2.88
C PRO A 179 -0.33 -13.60 3.52
N LEU A 180 -0.06 -14.16 4.70
CA LEU A 180 1.16 -13.88 5.45
C LEU A 180 2.39 -14.42 4.71
N LEU A 181 2.25 -15.58 4.05
CA LEU A 181 3.32 -16.18 3.27
C LEU A 181 3.66 -15.35 2.02
N VAL A 182 2.65 -14.82 1.34
CA VAL A 182 2.82 -13.94 0.16
C VAL A 182 3.60 -12.67 0.55
N ASP A 183 3.15 -11.95 1.58
CA ASP A 183 3.84 -10.74 2.06
C ASP A 183 5.26 -11.04 2.57
N TYR A 184 5.43 -12.14 3.30
CA TYR A 184 6.73 -12.53 3.83
C TYR A 184 7.72 -12.94 2.73
N ALA A 185 7.27 -13.64 1.70
CA ALA A 185 8.08 -13.95 0.52
C ALA A 185 8.54 -12.66 -0.18
N GLY A 186 7.65 -11.66 -0.30
CA GLY A 186 7.98 -10.34 -0.82
C GLY A 186 9.05 -9.62 -0.01
N ASN A 187 8.90 -9.59 1.31
CA ASN A 187 9.89 -9.02 2.22
C ASN A 187 11.24 -9.76 2.14
N SER A 188 11.20 -11.09 2.03
CA SER A 188 12.38 -11.96 1.95
C SER A 188 13.20 -11.71 0.69
N LEU A 189 12.55 -11.71 -0.48
CA LEU A 189 13.24 -11.40 -1.74
C LEU A 189 13.76 -9.97 -1.75
N ARG A 190 12.95 -9.00 -1.29
CA ARG A 190 13.36 -7.59 -1.20
C ARG A 190 14.61 -7.42 -0.33
N CYS A 191 14.63 -8.06 0.82
CA CYS A 191 15.80 -8.07 1.71
C CYS A 191 17.00 -8.71 1.01
N LEU A 192 16.83 -9.90 0.40
CA LEU A 192 17.88 -10.60 -0.32
C LEU A 192 18.48 -9.74 -1.44
N MET A 193 17.65 -9.14 -2.28
CA MET A 193 18.08 -8.29 -3.40
C MET A 193 18.81 -7.02 -2.96
N LEU A 194 18.43 -6.44 -1.81
CA LEU A 194 19.02 -5.21 -1.29
C LEU A 194 20.22 -5.45 -0.38
N THR A 195 20.42 -6.68 0.11
CA THR A 195 21.53 -7.04 1.01
C THR A 195 22.91 -6.77 0.41
N PRO A 196 23.23 -7.14 -0.85
CA PRO A 196 24.54 -6.83 -1.43
C PRO A 196 24.86 -5.34 -1.41
N ARG A 197 23.87 -4.48 -1.72
CA ARG A 197 24.04 -3.02 -1.68
C ARG A 197 24.22 -2.50 -0.26
N ALA A 198 23.44 -3.01 0.70
CA ALA A 198 23.56 -2.62 2.09
C ALA A 198 24.91 -3.03 2.70
N LEU A 199 25.42 -4.22 2.36
CA LEU A 199 26.72 -4.69 2.81
C LEU A 199 27.88 -3.96 2.13
N ALA A 200 27.73 -3.58 0.85
CA ALA A 200 28.73 -2.77 0.14
C ALA A 200 28.87 -1.36 0.76
N ASP A 201 27.77 -0.74 1.20
CA ASP A 201 27.76 0.58 1.88
C ASP A 201 27.62 0.44 3.41
N ARG A 202 28.24 -0.60 4.01
CA ARG A 202 28.14 -0.91 5.45
C ARG A 202 28.55 0.25 6.37
N HIS A 203 29.43 1.13 5.89
CA HIS A 203 29.88 2.30 6.63
C HIS A 203 28.76 3.34 6.81
N ALA A 204 27.89 3.50 5.81
CA ALA A 204 26.69 4.34 5.92
C ALA A 204 25.52 3.60 6.57
N LEU A 205 25.50 2.26 6.51
CA LEU A 205 24.41 1.45 7.06
C LEU A 205 24.25 1.60 8.57
N LEU A 206 25.33 1.50 9.35
CA LEU A 206 25.23 1.54 10.81
C LEU A 206 24.72 2.90 11.35
N PRO A 207 25.21 4.05 10.85
CA PRO A 207 24.61 5.35 11.18
C PRO A 207 23.13 5.45 10.77
N GLU A 208 22.76 4.97 9.58
CA GLU A 208 21.36 4.98 9.14
C GLU A 208 20.48 4.07 10.00
N LEU A 209 20.94 2.88 10.38
CA LEU A 209 20.24 2.00 11.32
C LEU A 209 20.00 2.72 12.64
N ARG A 210 21.04 3.32 13.24
CA ARG A 210 20.89 4.08 14.50
C ARG A 210 19.95 5.27 14.38
N ARG A 211 19.90 5.92 13.22
CA ARG A 211 19.02 7.08 12.97
C ARG A 211 17.57 6.67 12.70
N TYR A 212 17.36 5.56 11.98
CA TYR A 212 16.06 5.18 11.43
C TYR A 212 15.50 3.86 11.98
N TRP A 213 16.08 3.27 13.04
CA TRP A 213 15.59 2.02 13.60
C TRP A 213 14.14 2.12 14.10
N LYS A 214 13.71 3.24 14.70
CA LYS A 214 12.32 3.39 15.18
C LYS A 214 11.33 3.41 14.03
N PRO A 215 11.49 4.26 12.98
CA PRO A 215 10.66 4.16 11.79
C PRO A 215 10.72 2.79 11.11
N ALA A 216 11.90 2.18 11.01
CA ALA A 216 12.07 0.87 10.37
C ALA A 216 11.34 -0.24 11.13
N LEU A 217 11.45 -0.26 12.47
CA LEU A 217 10.72 -1.20 13.33
C LEU A 217 9.21 -0.99 13.21
N GLY A 218 8.75 0.27 13.26
CA GLY A 218 7.33 0.58 13.10
C GLY A 218 6.79 0.10 11.75
N VAL A 219 7.50 0.31 10.64
CA VAL A 219 7.09 -0.21 9.32
C VAL A 219 7.13 -1.74 9.29
N SER A 220 8.13 -2.37 9.92
CA SER A 220 8.29 -3.83 9.95
C SER A 220 7.14 -4.57 10.63
N VAL A 221 6.52 -3.93 11.62
CA VAL A 221 5.39 -4.49 12.37
C VAL A 221 4.07 -4.06 11.74
N LEU A 222 3.88 -2.76 11.53
CA LEU A 222 2.60 -2.18 11.14
C LEU A 222 2.22 -2.45 9.69
N GLY A 223 3.19 -2.59 8.79
CA GLY A 223 2.96 -2.89 7.37
C GLY A 223 2.26 -4.24 7.17
N PRO A 224 2.91 -5.36 7.54
CA PRO A 224 2.32 -6.70 7.45
C PRO A 224 1.05 -6.85 8.29
N LEU A 225 1.00 -6.23 9.48
CA LEU A 225 -0.18 -6.24 10.35
C LEU A 225 -1.38 -5.59 9.65
N GLY A 226 -1.22 -4.38 9.11
CA GLY A 226 -2.27 -3.67 8.40
C GLY A 226 -2.76 -4.41 7.16
N TYR A 227 -1.84 -5.00 6.40
CA TYR A 227 -2.19 -5.79 5.22
C TYR A 227 -2.98 -7.06 5.59
N THR A 228 -2.51 -7.79 6.59
CA THR A 228 -3.14 -9.03 7.06
C THR A 228 -4.52 -8.77 7.66
N LEU A 229 -4.70 -7.70 8.44
CA LEU A 229 -6.00 -7.31 8.99
C LEU A 229 -7.03 -6.99 7.90
N VAL A 230 -6.61 -6.34 6.81
CA VAL A 230 -7.50 -6.08 5.67
C VAL A 230 -7.91 -7.40 5.02
N LEU A 231 -6.98 -8.31 4.79
CA LEU A 231 -7.28 -9.58 4.14
C LEU A 231 -8.20 -10.45 5.00
N PHE A 232 -8.05 -10.44 6.34
CA PHE A 232 -9.01 -11.07 7.25
C PHE A 232 -10.38 -10.38 7.28
N ALA A 233 -10.43 -9.04 7.20
CA ALA A 233 -11.69 -8.32 7.11
C ALA A 233 -12.44 -8.66 5.80
N MET A 234 -11.70 -8.85 4.69
CA MET A 234 -12.25 -9.29 3.40
C MET A 234 -12.79 -10.73 3.43
N GLN A 235 -12.36 -11.57 4.37
CA GLN A 235 -12.95 -12.91 4.56
C GLN A 235 -14.29 -12.85 5.32
N GLN A 236 -14.47 -11.85 6.19
CA GLN A 236 -15.65 -11.72 7.07
C GLN A 236 -16.72 -10.76 6.55
N ALA A 237 -16.37 -9.92 5.57
CA ALA A 237 -17.28 -8.93 5.01
C ALA A 237 -17.06 -8.79 3.51
N PRO A 238 -18.14 -8.49 2.75
CA PRO A 238 -18.02 -8.18 1.34
C PRO A 238 -16.98 -7.09 1.08
N VAL A 239 -16.18 -7.27 0.02
CA VAL A 239 -15.15 -6.31 -0.41
C VAL A 239 -15.73 -4.91 -0.61
N SER A 240 -16.99 -4.83 -1.06
CA SER A 240 -17.78 -3.61 -1.23
C SER A 240 -17.94 -2.79 0.06
N HIS A 241 -17.91 -3.42 1.24
CA HIS A 241 -17.95 -2.69 2.51
C HIS A 241 -16.54 -2.41 3.08
N VAL A 242 -15.58 -3.30 2.84
CA VAL A 242 -14.19 -3.16 3.34
C VAL A 242 -13.42 -2.08 2.58
N ALA A 243 -13.61 -1.98 1.27
CA ALA A 243 -12.91 -1.04 0.41
C ALA A 243 -13.14 0.44 0.81
N PRO A 244 -14.38 0.95 0.98
CA PRO A 244 -14.59 2.34 1.39
C PRO A 244 -14.00 2.63 2.78
N ALA A 245 -14.03 1.66 3.70
CA ALA A 245 -13.44 1.83 5.01
C ALA A 245 -11.89 1.88 4.98
N ARG A 246 -11.21 1.29 3.96
CA ARG A 246 -9.76 1.50 3.75
C ARG A 246 -9.44 2.92 3.31
N GLU A 247 -10.37 3.63 2.68
CA GLU A 247 -10.18 5.02 2.26
C GLU A 247 -10.10 5.97 3.46
N LEU A 248 -10.57 5.56 4.64
CA LEU A 248 -10.32 6.27 5.90
C LEU A 248 -8.81 6.43 6.18
N SER A 249 -7.97 5.51 5.73
CA SER A 249 -6.50 5.64 5.85
C SER A 249 -5.94 6.81 5.02
N MET A 250 -6.62 7.21 3.95
CA MET A 250 -6.27 8.40 3.19
C MET A 250 -6.63 9.66 3.96
N MET A 251 -7.79 9.69 4.62
CA MET A 251 -8.18 10.82 5.49
C MET A 251 -7.21 10.98 6.65
N VAL A 252 -6.89 9.89 7.35
CA VAL A 252 -5.92 9.90 8.46
C VAL A 252 -4.53 10.30 7.98
N GLY A 253 -4.08 9.78 6.83
CA GLY A 253 -2.80 10.16 6.22
C GLY A 253 -2.75 11.63 5.80
N ALA A 254 -3.84 12.16 5.22
CA ALA A 254 -3.95 13.57 4.86
C ALA A 254 -3.90 14.48 6.09
N TRP A 255 -4.55 14.08 7.19
CA TRP A 255 -4.49 14.78 8.46
C TRP A 255 -3.08 14.76 9.05
N TYR A 256 -2.39 13.61 9.04
CA TYR A 256 -1.00 13.51 9.48
C TYR A 256 -0.07 14.40 8.64
N GLY A 257 -0.20 14.40 7.31
CA GLY A 257 0.61 15.26 6.43
C GLY A 257 0.36 16.75 6.67
N ALA A 258 -0.90 17.16 6.89
CA ALA A 258 -1.23 18.56 7.14
C ALA A 258 -0.72 19.04 8.52
N LYS A 259 -0.80 18.21 9.57
CA LYS A 259 -0.48 18.62 10.94
C LYS A 259 0.97 18.36 11.36
N LEU A 260 1.57 17.24 10.92
CA LEU A 260 2.94 16.85 11.32
C LEU A 260 4.01 17.25 10.31
N LEU A 261 3.65 17.50 9.06
CA LEU A 261 4.59 17.89 8.00
C LEU A 261 4.36 19.32 7.48
N ASP A 262 3.44 20.07 8.11
CA ASP A 262 3.11 21.47 7.81
C ASP A 262 2.68 21.72 6.34
N GLU A 263 2.14 20.69 5.67
CA GLU A 263 1.82 20.74 4.24
C GLU A 263 0.48 21.45 3.91
N GLY A 264 -0.19 22.08 4.89
CA GLY A 264 -1.37 22.96 4.72
C GLY A 264 -2.64 22.37 4.06
N ASP A 265 -3.70 23.19 4.00
CA ASP A 265 -4.92 23.02 3.19
C ASP A 265 -5.88 21.84 3.57
N LEU A 266 -6.15 21.67 4.88
CA LEU A 266 -6.96 20.57 5.43
C LEU A 266 -8.39 20.48 4.87
N SER A 267 -9.09 21.62 4.71
CA SER A 267 -10.49 21.67 4.28
C SER A 267 -10.69 21.08 2.89
N ARG A 268 -9.81 21.43 1.95
CA ARG A 268 -9.81 20.90 0.59
C ARG A 268 -9.53 19.40 0.57
N ARG A 269 -8.60 18.93 1.39
CA ARG A 269 -8.27 17.50 1.50
C ARG A 269 -9.44 16.68 2.05
N LEU A 270 -10.17 17.21 3.04
CA LEU A 270 -11.36 16.55 3.57
C LEU A 270 -12.49 16.47 2.55
N LEU A 271 -12.73 17.54 1.77
CA LEU A 271 -13.70 17.53 0.67
C LEU A 271 -13.33 16.48 -0.39
N ALA A 272 -12.07 16.46 -0.82
CA ALA A 272 -11.60 15.50 -1.80
C ALA A 272 -11.72 14.05 -1.30
N ALA A 273 -11.39 13.80 -0.03
CA ALA A 273 -11.60 12.50 0.58
C ALA A 273 -13.08 12.11 0.65
N GLY A 274 -13.99 13.06 0.93
CA GLY A 274 -15.44 12.82 0.85
C GLY A 274 -15.91 12.38 -0.53
N VAL A 275 -15.37 12.99 -1.60
CA VAL A 275 -15.65 12.59 -2.99
C VAL A 275 -15.14 11.16 -3.28
N ILE A 276 -13.94 10.81 -2.79
CA ILE A 276 -13.42 9.43 -2.90
C ILE A 276 -14.34 8.45 -2.20
N VAL A 277 -14.78 8.74 -0.97
CA VAL A 277 -15.69 7.89 -0.21
C VAL A 277 -17.00 7.65 -0.96
N LEU A 278 -17.61 8.71 -1.51
CA LEU A 278 -18.82 8.59 -2.33
C LEU A 278 -18.59 7.73 -3.58
N GLY A 279 -17.44 7.89 -4.23
CA GLY A 279 -17.07 7.06 -5.39
C GLY A 279 -16.91 5.59 -5.05
N VAL A 280 -16.26 5.29 -3.91
CA VAL A 280 -16.12 3.90 -3.47
C VAL A 280 -17.47 3.30 -3.04
N VAL A 281 -18.38 4.08 -2.46
CA VAL A 281 -19.76 3.63 -2.21
C VAL A 281 -20.50 3.32 -3.52
N GLY A 282 -20.34 4.14 -4.56
CA GLY A 282 -20.89 3.84 -5.88
C GLY A 282 -20.33 2.55 -6.50
N LEU A 283 -19.02 2.33 -6.38
CA LEU A 283 -18.35 1.08 -6.78
C LEU A 283 -18.84 -0.14 -5.99
N ALA A 284 -19.21 0.07 -4.72
CA ALA A 284 -19.65 -0.98 -3.82
C ALA A 284 -21.10 -1.43 -4.06
N LEU A 285 -21.96 -0.50 -4.50
CA LEU A 285 -23.40 -0.70 -4.66
C LEU A 285 -23.82 -1.02 -6.11
N GLY A 286 -22.95 -0.79 -7.09
CA GLY A 286 -23.22 -0.95 -8.53
C GLY A 286 -22.52 -2.13 -9.17
#